data_AF-A0A562TWI7-F1
#
_entry.id   AF-A0A562TWI7-F1
#
_cell.length_a   1.000
_cell.length_b   1.000
_cell.length_c   1.000
_cell.angle_alpha   90.00
_cell.angle_beta   90.00
_cell.angle_gamma   90.00
#
_symmetry.space_group_name_H-M   'P 1'
#
loop_
_entity.id
_entity.type
_entity.pdbx_description
1 polymer ?
#
loop_
_entity_poly.entity_id
_entity_poly.type
_entity_poly.pdbx_seq_one_letter_code
_entity_poly.pdbx_strand_id
1 'polypeptide(L)'
;MPVKRFFLFFIIIFCGLKTKAQTYAPVNPDASDGVKKTLKLLYDIKGKYIMSGQQNYNSDLNVFSDSAKNITGKYPAVWGSDFINWGDKDLGPQIVAEATKKWQEGYLVTLMWHEGKPTDNPPYEFSKNVIAKMSDADWNELVTPGTELNKKWLAQIDVIAGYLKQLRDAGVPVLWRPYHEMNGVWFWWGNKKGENGIVKLWKMMYDRYTNYHHLNNLIWVWGANGLRDIPFDEAYAYQDYYPGANYVDVLGADVYHFDYEQSDYEALLKVAHGKPIALTETGELPKPEILKVQPQWTWFMVWTSWLWTDNTHDRVKQVYYRPQTLNHDEVKTKLDSFKK
;
A
#
# COMPACT_ATOMS: atom_id res chain seq x y z
N MET A 1 -11.37 -71.08 -32.69
CA MET A 1 -11.57 -69.67 -33.11
C MET A 1 -13.00 -69.27 -32.78
N PRO A 2 -13.33 -68.07 -32.26
CA PRO A 2 -12.52 -66.86 -32.05
C PRO A 2 -12.39 -66.42 -30.58
N VAL A 3 -11.34 -65.65 -30.28
CA VAL A 3 -11.07 -65.00 -28.99
C VAL A 3 -11.80 -63.65 -28.95
N LYS A 4 -12.71 -63.45 -27.99
CA LYS A 4 -13.37 -62.15 -27.75
C LYS A 4 -12.43 -61.25 -26.93
N ARG A 5 -11.99 -60.14 -27.53
CA ARG A 5 -11.25 -59.06 -26.85
C ARG A 5 -12.22 -58.18 -26.07
N PHE A 6 -12.04 -58.09 -24.76
CA PHE A 6 -12.67 -57.07 -23.92
C PHE A 6 -11.88 -55.77 -24.06
N PHE A 7 -12.54 -54.70 -24.54
CA PHE A 7 -12.01 -53.34 -24.46
C PHE A 7 -12.47 -52.72 -23.13
N LEU A 8 -11.53 -52.50 -22.22
CA LEU A 8 -11.74 -51.73 -21.00
C LEU A 8 -11.62 -50.24 -21.36
N PHE A 9 -12.74 -49.51 -21.30
CA PHE A 9 -12.72 -48.04 -21.39
C PHE A 9 -12.24 -47.45 -20.06
N PHE A 10 -11.05 -46.88 -20.04
CA PHE A 10 -10.60 -46.03 -18.94
C PHE A 10 -11.27 -44.66 -19.07
N ILE A 11 -12.24 -44.39 -18.19
CA ILE A 11 -12.77 -43.03 -17.99
C ILE A 11 -11.74 -42.25 -17.20
N ILE A 12 -10.99 -41.37 -17.88
CA ILE A 12 -10.13 -40.39 -17.24
C ILE A 12 -11.02 -39.29 -16.67
N ILE A 13 -11.20 -39.31 -15.35
CA ILE A 13 -11.84 -38.22 -14.60
C ILE A 13 -10.85 -37.05 -14.61
N PHE A 14 -11.13 -36.03 -15.43
CA PHE A 14 -10.47 -34.73 -15.33
C PHE A 14 -10.95 -34.05 -14.04
N CYS A 15 -10.22 -34.30 -12.95
CA CYS A 15 -10.34 -33.52 -11.74
C CYS A 15 -9.78 -32.14 -12.04
N GLY A 16 -10.65 -31.17 -12.32
CA GLY A 16 -10.27 -29.78 -12.53
C GLY A 16 -9.53 -29.26 -11.29
N LEU A 17 -8.22 -29.09 -11.42
CA LEU A 17 -7.43 -28.32 -10.46
C LEU A 17 -8.01 -26.91 -10.43
N LYS A 18 -8.82 -26.61 -9.40
CA LYS A 18 -9.10 -25.22 -9.04
C LYS A 18 -7.74 -24.57 -8.78
N THR A 19 -7.29 -23.75 -9.72
CA THR A 19 -6.15 -22.87 -9.52
C THR A 19 -6.42 -22.09 -8.24
N LYS A 20 -5.64 -22.35 -7.17
CA LYS A 20 -5.66 -21.54 -5.96
C LYS A 20 -5.23 -20.13 -6.38
N ALA A 21 -6.20 -19.26 -6.62
CA ALA A 21 -5.97 -17.91 -7.16
C ALA A 21 -5.24 -16.99 -6.16
N GLN A 22 -5.13 -17.39 -4.89
CA GLN A 22 -4.40 -16.69 -3.85
C GLN A 22 -3.63 -17.71 -3.01
N THR A 23 -2.30 -17.55 -2.96
CA THR A 23 -1.42 -18.49 -2.23
C THR A 23 -1.37 -18.20 -0.73
N TYR A 24 -1.70 -16.97 -0.31
CA TYR A 24 -1.63 -16.52 1.09
C TYR A 24 -2.98 -15.93 1.51
N ALA A 25 -3.54 -16.40 2.62
CA ALA A 25 -4.69 -15.74 3.24
C ALA A 25 -4.33 -14.30 3.66
N PRO A 26 -5.31 -13.38 3.75
CA PRO A 26 -5.08 -12.09 4.41
C PRO A 26 -4.49 -12.31 5.81
N VAL A 27 -3.58 -11.44 6.25
CA VAL A 27 -2.94 -11.59 7.57
C VAL A 27 -3.93 -11.45 8.72
N ASN A 28 -5.01 -10.69 8.51
CA ASN A 28 -6.17 -10.66 9.39
C ASN A 28 -7.12 -11.83 9.02
N PRO A 29 -7.30 -12.84 9.89
CA PRO A 29 -8.19 -13.98 9.61
C PRO A 29 -9.66 -13.57 9.46
N ASP A 30 -10.07 -12.46 10.09
CA ASP A 30 -11.44 -11.92 10.05
C ASP A 30 -11.66 -10.89 8.94
N ALA A 31 -10.73 -10.81 7.98
CA ALA A 31 -10.77 -9.88 6.85
C ALA A 31 -12.13 -9.88 6.14
N SER A 32 -12.65 -8.68 5.89
CA SER A 32 -13.89 -8.44 5.16
C SER A 32 -13.82 -8.97 3.73
N ASP A 33 -14.98 -9.17 3.10
CA ASP A 33 -15.04 -9.62 1.72
C ASP A 33 -14.42 -8.62 0.73
N GLY A 34 -14.49 -7.32 1.03
CA GLY A 34 -13.79 -6.28 0.27
C GLY A 34 -12.29 -6.51 0.26
N VAL A 35 -11.69 -6.77 1.44
CA VAL A 35 -10.26 -7.08 1.59
C VAL A 35 -9.89 -8.34 0.81
N LYS A 36 -10.65 -9.42 0.96
CA LYS A 36 -10.42 -10.69 0.24
C LYS A 36 -10.48 -10.50 -1.27
N LYS A 37 -11.44 -9.74 -1.78
CA LYS A 37 -11.58 -9.43 -3.21
C LYS A 37 -10.42 -8.59 -3.75
N THR A 38 -10.02 -7.56 -3.02
CA THR A 38 -8.88 -6.71 -3.40
C THR A 38 -7.58 -7.51 -3.40
N LEU A 39 -7.32 -8.32 -2.36
CA LEU A 39 -6.14 -9.19 -2.34
C LEU A 39 -6.15 -10.21 -3.47
N LYS A 40 -7.30 -10.83 -3.74
CA LYS A 40 -7.46 -11.72 -4.89
C LYS A 40 -7.11 -11.01 -6.21
N LEU A 41 -7.57 -9.77 -6.41
CA LEU A 41 -7.19 -8.98 -7.59
C LEU A 41 -5.67 -8.82 -7.69
N LEU A 42 -5.01 -8.40 -6.60
CA LEU A 42 -3.56 -8.18 -6.57
C LEU A 42 -2.79 -9.46 -6.94
N TYR A 43 -3.18 -10.61 -6.40
CA TYR A 43 -2.58 -11.89 -6.76
C TYR A 43 -2.88 -12.32 -8.19
N ASP A 44 -4.09 -12.08 -8.71
CA ASP A 44 -4.47 -12.45 -10.07
C ASP A 44 -3.67 -11.68 -11.14
N ILE A 45 -3.37 -10.40 -10.88
CA ILE A 45 -2.65 -9.52 -11.80
C ILE A 45 -1.12 -9.58 -11.66
N LYS A 46 -0.62 -10.02 -10.50
CA LYS A 46 0.81 -10.09 -10.19
C LYS A 46 1.59 -10.78 -11.32
N GLY A 47 2.64 -10.11 -11.81
CA GLY A 47 3.49 -10.62 -12.89
C GLY A 47 2.91 -10.47 -14.31
N LYS A 48 1.69 -9.92 -14.46
CA LYS A 48 0.98 -9.82 -15.74
C LYS A 48 0.55 -8.39 -16.06
N TYR A 49 0.03 -7.68 -15.05
CA TYR A 49 -0.47 -6.33 -15.18
C TYR A 49 -0.03 -5.47 -13.99
N ILE A 50 -0.05 -4.16 -14.21
CA ILE A 50 0.15 -3.12 -13.20
C ILE A 50 -1.05 -2.17 -13.22
N MET A 51 -1.55 -1.77 -12.07
CA MET A 51 -2.62 -0.78 -11.96
C MET A 51 -2.05 0.63 -11.92
N SER A 52 -2.69 1.58 -12.60
CA SER A 52 -2.34 2.99 -12.48
C SER A 52 -2.87 3.58 -11.19
N GLY A 53 -2.08 4.43 -10.53
CA GLY A 53 -2.46 5.06 -9.28
C GLY A 53 -1.95 6.49 -9.18
N GLN A 54 -2.66 7.29 -8.38
CA GLN A 54 -2.37 8.70 -8.18
C GLN A 54 -2.65 9.11 -6.74
N GLN A 55 -1.64 9.72 -6.10
CA GLN A 55 -1.79 10.35 -4.79
C GLN A 55 -2.41 11.73 -4.93
N ASN A 56 -3.27 12.09 -3.98
CA ASN A 56 -3.86 13.42 -3.83
C ASN A 56 -3.62 13.95 -2.40
N TYR A 57 -3.35 15.24 -2.26
CA TYR A 57 -3.35 15.88 -0.94
C TYR A 57 -4.74 15.80 -0.31
N ASN A 58 -4.80 15.78 1.02
CA ASN A 58 -6.08 15.77 1.73
C ASN A 58 -6.86 17.09 1.64
N SER A 59 -6.18 18.20 1.35
CA SER A 59 -6.81 19.48 0.99
C SER A 59 -7.44 19.48 -0.40
N ASP A 60 -6.91 18.65 -1.31
CA ASP A 60 -7.21 18.66 -2.75
C ASP A 60 -7.40 17.23 -3.26
N LEU A 61 -8.47 16.58 -2.78
CA LEU A 61 -8.68 15.13 -2.86
C LEU A 61 -8.77 14.54 -4.28
N ASN A 62 -8.92 15.36 -5.33
CA ASN A 62 -9.10 14.88 -6.71
C ASN A 62 -8.24 15.58 -7.76
N VAL A 63 -7.59 16.70 -7.43
CA VAL A 63 -6.90 17.55 -8.42
C VAL A 63 -5.92 16.75 -9.27
N PHE A 64 -5.15 15.85 -8.65
CA PHE A 64 -4.11 15.10 -9.35
C PHE A 64 -4.69 13.91 -10.14
N SER A 65 -5.73 13.27 -9.61
CA SER A 65 -6.45 12.19 -10.31
C SER A 65 -7.18 12.71 -11.56
N ASP A 66 -7.77 13.90 -11.47
CA ASP A 66 -8.40 14.59 -12.59
C ASP A 66 -7.36 15.07 -13.61
N SER A 67 -6.19 15.53 -13.15
CA SER A 67 -5.07 15.84 -14.05
C SER A 67 -4.56 14.61 -14.81
N ALA A 68 -4.49 13.43 -14.18
CA ALA A 68 -4.16 12.19 -14.88
C ALA A 68 -5.18 11.87 -15.98
N LYS A 69 -6.47 12.07 -15.69
CA LYS A 69 -7.55 11.96 -16.70
C LYS A 69 -7.41 12.99 -17.82
N ASN A 70 -7.07 14.24 -17.51
CA ASN A 70 -6.90 15.30 -18.50
C ASN A 70 -5.72 15.03 -19.44
N ILE A 71 -4.62 14.49 -18.92
CA ILE A 71 -3.43 14.16 -19.71
C ILE A 71 -3.66 12.91 -20.59
N THR A 72 -4.31 11.89 -20.04
CA THR A 72 -4.34 10.54 -20.64
C THR A 72 -5.69 10.11 -21.19
N GLY A 73 -6.76 10.85 -20.93
CA GLY A 73 -8.12 10.39 -21.18
C GLY A 73 -8.57 9.21 -20.32
N LYS A 74 -7.78 8.76 -19.33
CA LYS A 74 -8.08 7.63 -18.43
C LYS A 74 -7.94 8.01 -16.96
N TYR A 75 -8.86 7.54 -16.11
CA TYR A 75 -8.72 7.70 -14.67
C TYR A 75 -7.77 6.65 -14.08
N PRO A 76 -6.97 6.99 -13.05
CA PRO A 76 -6.18 6.00 -12.32
C PRO A 76 -7.08 4.96 -11.66
N ALA A 77 -6.64 3.71 -11.56
CA ALA A 77 -7.36 2.66 -10.86
C ALA A 77 -7.27 2.76 -9.33
N VAL A 78 -6.15 3.26 -8.82
CA VAL A 78 -5.90 3.43 -7.39
C VAL A 78 -5.94 4.92 -7.04
N TRP A 79 -6.83 5.29 -6.12
CA TRP A 79 -6.93 6.62 -5.56
C TRP A 79 -6.25 6.65 -4.19
N GLY A 80 -5.31 7.58 -4.01
CA GLY A 80 -4.55 7.75 -2.77
C GLY A 80 -4.78 9.10 -2.10
N SER A 81 -4.76 9.10 -0.75
CA SER A 81 -4.66 10.30 0.07
C SER A 81 -4.02 10.02 1.44
N ASP A 82 -4.01 11.01 2.34
CA ASP A 82 -3.20 11.03 3.56
C ASP A 82 -3.95 11.64 4.75
N PHE A 83 -3.90 11.00 5.92
CA PHE A 83 -4.47 11.50 7.17
C PHE A 83 -3.64 12.58 7.88
N ILE A 84 -2.57 13.10 7.29
CA ILE A 84 -1.76 14.18 7.86
C ILE A 84 -2.62 15.35 8.34
N ASN A 85 -2.54 15.67 9.63
CA ASN A 85 -3.23 16.80 10.23
C ASN A 85 -2.27 17.99 10.33
N TRP A 86 -2.06 18.71 9.22
CA TRP A 86 -1.11 19.82 9.11
C TRP A 86 -1.75 21.22 9.14
N GLY A 87 -3.06 21.31 8.96
CA GLY A 87 -3.80 22.58 8.95
C GLY A 87 -4.63 22.80 10.22
N ASP A 88 -5.35 23.91 10.29
CA ASP A 88 -6.17 24.29 11.45
C ASP A 88 -7.39 23.38 11.70
N LYS A 89 -7.63 22.40 10.82
CA LYS A 89 -8.80 21.53 10.85
C LYS A 89 -8.40 20.09 10.57
N ASP A 90 -9.01 19.19 11.30
CA ASP A 90 -8.99 17.77 10.98
C ASP A 90 -9.79 17.52 9.69
N LEU A 91 -9.12 16.97 8.67
CA LEU A 91 -9.70 16.64 7.37
C LEU A 91 -10.13 15.17 7.25
N GLY A 92 -10.02 14.39 8.34
CA GLY A 92 -10.45 13.00 8.40
C GLY A 92 -11.88 12.74 7.89
N PRO A 93 -12.90 13.55 8.24
CA PRO A 93 -14.26 13.36 7.73
C PRO A 93 -14.35 13.48 6.20
N GLN A 94 -13.62 14.42 5.60
CA GLN A 94 -13.58 14.65 4.16
C GLN A 94 -12.88 13.50 3.45
N ILE A 95 -11.77 13.01 4.01
CA ILE A 95 -11.06 11.82 3.52
C ILE A 95 -11.99 10.60 3.53
N VAL A 96 -12.72 10.36 4.63
CA VAL A 96 -13.66 9.24 4.75
C VAL A 96 -14.78 9.34 3.71
N ALA A 97 -15.38 10.52 3.55
CA ALA A 97 -16.44 10.74 2.58
C ALA A 97 -15.98 10.47 1.14
N GLU A 98 -14.82 11.01 0.75
CA GLU A 98 -14.30 10.82 -0.60
C GLU A 98 -13.83 9.39 -0.84
N ALA A 99 -13.11 8.77 0.11
CA ALA A 99 -12.72 7.36 0.00
C ALA A 99 -13.93 6.43 -0.15
N THR A 100 -15.02 6.70 0.57
CA THR A 100 -16.28 5.95 0.44
C THR A 100 -16.85 6.09 -0.97
N LYS A 101 -16.92 7.33 -1.48
CA LYS A 101 -17.38 7.61 -2.85
C LYS A 101 -16.50 6.93 -3.90
N LYS A 102 -15.17 7.03 -3.79
CA LYS A 102 -14.23 6.39 -4.71
C LYS A 102 -14.36 4.88 -4.75
N TRP A 103 -14.51 4.24 -3.59
CA TRP A 103 -14.78 2.81 -3.55
C TRP A 103 -16.09 2.44 -4.27
N GLN A 104 -17.17 3.20 -4.04
CA GLN A 104 -18.46 2.98 -4.72
C GLN A 104 -18.38 3.19 -6.25
N GLU A 105 -17.53 4.11 -6.70
CA GLU A 105 -17.25 4.35 -8.12
C GLU A 105 -16.41 3.25 -8.77
N GLY A 106 -15.74 2.40 -7.97
CA GLY A 106 -14.96 1.25 -8.43
C GLY A 106 -13.44 1.44 -8.36
N TYR A 107 -12.96 2.49 -7.68
CA TYR A 107 -11.53 2.68 -7.42
C TYR A 107 -11.06 1.78 -6.28
N LEU A 108 -9.79 1.37 -6.31
CA LEU A 108 -9.12 0.93 -5.09
C LEU A 108 -8.72 2.16 -4.27
N VAL A 109 -8.88 2.07 -2.94
CA VAL A 109 -8.52 3.13 -2.00
C VAL A 109 -7.23 2.77 -1.28
N THR A 110 -6.26 3.67 -1.32
CA THR A 110 -5.04 3.59 -0.50
C THR A 110 -4.95 4.82 0.40
N LEU A 111 -4.62 4.60 1.67
CA LEU A 111 -4.49 5.67 2.64
C LEU A 111 -3.17 5.48 3.41
N MET A 112 -2.45 6.58 3.53
CA MET A 112 -1.22 6.69 4.31
C MET A 112 -1.39 7.71 5.43
N TRP A 113 -0.34 7.90 6.23
CA TRP A 113 -0.36 8.87 7.31
C TRP A 113 1.01 9.43 7.62
N HIS A 114 1.25 10.69 7.24
CA HIS A 114 2.35 11.45 7.83
C HIS A 114 1.98 11.87 9.26
N GLU A 115 2.47 11.09 10.22
CA GLU A 115 2.17 11.23 11.64
C GLU A 115 3.18 12.18 12.32
N GLY A 116 2.73 13.12 13.15
CA GLY A 116 3.63 13.85 14.06
C GLY A 116 3.98 13.02 15.29
N LYS A 117 5.09 13.33 15.97
CA LYS A 117 5.51 12.55 17.15
C LYS A 117 4.42 12.57 18.24
N PRO A 118 4.27 11.50 19.03
CA PRO A 118 3.38 11.47 20.21
C PRO A 118 3.74 12.48 21.33
N THR A 119 4.90 13.12 21.24
CA THR A 119 5.31 14.24 22.10
C THR A 119 4.67 15.58 21.69
N ASP A 120 4.14 15.64 20.47
CA ASP A 120 3.64 16.84 19.81
C ASP A 120 2.11 16.80 19.72
N ASN A 121 1.48 17.95 19.51
CA ASN A 121 0.04 18.05 19.23
C ASN A 121 -0.15 18.59 17.81
N PRO A 122 -1.25 18.23 17.12
CA PRO A 122 -1.57 18.82 15.82
C PRO A 122 -1.85 20.33 15.98
N PRO A 123 -1.64 21.14 14.92
CA PRO A 123 -1.22 20.74 13.58
C PRO A 123 0.26 20.32 13.50
N TYR A 124 0.54 19.33 12.65
CA TYR A 124 1.87 18.79 12.41
C TYR A 124 2.48 19.43 11.17
N GLU A 125 3.36 20.40 11.39
CA GLU A 125 4.19 20.95 10.31
C GLU A 125 5.22 19.90 9.89
N PHE A 126 5.36 19.67 8.59
CA PHE A 126 6.22 18.59 8.08
C PHE A 126 7.65 18.70 8.63
N SER A 127 8.26 19.89 8.52
CA SER A 127 9.65 20.17 8.90
C SER A 127 9.92 20.10 10.42
N LYS A 128 8.89 20.36 11.25
CA LYS A 128 9.04 20.47 12.72
C LYS A 128 8.53 19.27 13.49
N ASN A 129 7.63 18.49 12.89
CA ASN A 129 6.94 17.39 13.58
C ASN A 129 7.20 16.05 12.88
N VAL A 130 6.98 15.97 11.57
CA VAL A 130 7.00 14.70 10.81
C VAL A 130 8.45 14.22 10.59
N ILE A 131 9.35 15.11 10.19
CA ILE A 131 10.79 14.80 10.01
C ILE A 131 11.66 15.16 11.23
N ALA A 132 11.04 15.53 12.35
CA ALA A 132 11.78 15.85 13.55
C ALA A 132 12.30 14.60 14.24
N LYS A 133 13.55 14.62 14.72
CA LYS A 133 14.13 13.48 15.42
C LYS A 133 13.40 13.21 16.75
N MET A 134 13.38 11.94 17.13
CA MET A 134 12.93 11.44 18.42
C MET A 134 14.14 10.88 19.17
N SER A 135 14.25 11.16 20.47
CA SER A 135 15.34 10.63 21.29
C SER A 135 15.16 9.13 21.57
N ASP A 136 16.25 8.43 21.88
CA ASP A 136 16.17 7.01 22.26
C ASP A 136 15.36 6.78 23.54
N ALA A 137 15.38 7.74 24.46
CA ALA A 137 14.59 7.69 25.70
C ALA A 137 13.08 7.77 25.39
N ASP A 138 12.67 8.74 24.56
CA ASP A 138 11.27 8.86 24.11
C ASP A 138 10.86 7.63 23.31
N TRP A 139 11.72 7.14 22.42
CA TRP A 139 11.44 5.92 21.66
C TRP A 139 11.18 4.71 22.57
N ASN A 140 12.04 4.50 23.56
CA ASN A 140 11.88 3.42 24.53
C ASN A 140 10.60 3.57 25.36
N GLU A 141 10.24 4.80 25.74
CA GLU A 141 8.99 5.08 26.43
C GLU A 141 7.79 4.74 25.52
N LEU A 142 7.80 5.23 24.28
CA LEU A 142 6.76 5.00 23.26
C LEU A 142 6.47 3.51 23.04
N VAL A 143 7.51 2.69 22.86
CA VAL A 143 7.37 1.25 22.58
C VAL A 143 7.23 0.39 23.84
N THR A 144 7.07 0.99 25.02
CA THR A 144 6.82 0.28 26.29
C THR A 144 5.35 0.46 26.69
N PRO A 145 4.53 -0.61 26.62
CA PRO A 145 3.12 -0.52 26.98
C PRO A 145 2.88 0.07 28.38
N GLY A 146 1.97 1.04 28.47
CA GLY A 146 1.53 1.62 29.75
C GLY A 146 2.32 2.82 30.26
N THR A 147 3.40 3.21 29.60
CA THR A 147 4.06 4.51 29.85
C THR A 147 3.18 5.68 29.40
N GLU A 148 3.55 6.91 29.78
CA GLU A 148 2.77 8.09 29.41
C GLU A 148 2.87 8.37 27.91
N LEU A 149 4.06 8.29 27.32
CA LEU A 149 4.21 8.48 25.88
C LEU A 149 3.51 7.38 25.06
N ASN A 150 3.50 6.13 25.53
CA ASN A 150 2.75 5.06 24.89
C ASN A 150 1.24 5.32 24.91
N LYS A 151 0.68 5.83 26.02
CA LYS A 151 -0.75 6.20 26.12
C LYS A 151 -1.09 7.36 25.19
N LYS A 152 -0.21 8.35 25.06
CA LYS A 152 -0.39 9.48 24.12
C LYS A 152 -0.42 8.98 22.68
N TRP A 153 0.51 8.11 22.32
CA TRP A 153 0.53 7.46 21.00
C TRP A 153 -0.75 6.66 20.75
N LEU A 154 -1.20 5.84 21.71
CA LEU A 154 -2.47 5.11 21.60
C LEU A 154 -3.64 6.05 21.32
N ALA A 155 -3.75 7.16 22.06
CA ALA A 155 -4.80 8.15 21.85
C ALA A 155 -4.71 8.78 20.44
N GLN A 156 -3.51 9.03 19.94
CA GLN A 156 -3.27 9.59 18.61
C GLN A 156 -3.70 8.62 17.50
N ILE A 157 -3.27 7.36 17.55
CA ILE A 157 -3.65 6.36 16.54
C ILE A 157 -5.13 5.98 16.65
N ASP A 158 -5.75 6.10 17.83
CA ASP A 158 -7.18 5.83 18.02
C ASP A 158 -8.07 6.84 17.28
N VAL A 159 -7.61 8.08 17.06
CA VAL A 159 -8.31 9.06 16.20
C VAL A 159 -8.41 8.53 14.77
N ILE A 160 -7.29 8.06 14.22
CA ILE A 160 -7.25 7.51 12.86
C ILE A 160 -8.02 6.20 12.78
N ALA A 161 -7.95 5.34 13.81
CA ALA A 161 -8.79 4.15 13.91
C ALA A 161 -10.29 4.49 13.84
N GLY A 162 -10.71 5.61 14.41
CA GLY A 162 -12.09 6.12 14.31
C GLY A 162 -12.52 6.42 12.87
N TYR A 163 -11.63 6.99 12.04
CA TYR A 163 -11.91 7.22 10.61
C TYR A 163 -11.90 5.91 9.81
N LEU A 164 -10.91 5.04 10.06
CA LEU A 164 -10.84 3.72 9.41
C LEU A 164 -12.05 2.84 9.78
N LYS A 165 -12.60 2.99 10.98
CA LYS A 165 -13.85 2.33 11.42
C LYS A 165 -15.06 2.80 10.62
N GLN A 166 -15.16 4.08 10.31
CA GLN A 166 -16.24 4.58 9.45
C GLN A 166 -16.14 3.98 8.04
N LEU A 167 -14.93 3.87 7.49
CA LEU A 167 -14.69 3.19 6.21
C LEU A 167 -15.03 1.70 6.27
N ARG A 168 -14.72 1.02 7.37
CA ARG A 168 -15.11 -0.37 7.62
C ARG A 168 -16.62 -0.53 7.58
N ASP A 169 -17.33 0.33 8.31
CA ASP A 169 -18.78 0.29 8.43
C ASP A 169 -19.46 0.63 7.09
N ALA A 170 -18.79 1.40 6.22
CA ALA A 170 -19.18 1.64 4.83
C ALA A 170 -18.76 0.54 3.83
N GLY A 171 -18.10 -0.53 4.29
CA GLY A 171 -17.66 -1.65 3.46
C GLY A 171 -16.48 -1.35 2.54
N VAL A 172 -15.68 -0.33 2.86
CA VAL A 172 -14.53 0.12 2.06
C VAL A 172 -13.25 -0.61 2.50
N PRO A 173 -12.66 -1.48 1.66
CA PRO A 173 -11.33 -2.00 1.89
C PRO A 173 -10.28 -0.92 1.64
N VAL A 174 -9.30 -0.81 2.53
CA VAL A 174 -8.25 0.20 2.49
C VAL A 174 -6.89 -0.48 2.37
N LEU A 175 -6.12 -0.14 1.34
CA LEU A 175 -4.67 -0.38 1.29
C LEU A 175 -4.04 0.58 2.31
N TRP A 176 -3.81 0.09 3.53
CA TRP A 176 -3.36 0.90 4.67
C TRP A 176 -1.83 0.88 4.74
N ARG A 177 -1.20 2.05 4.57
CA ARG A 177 0.26 2.22 4.54
C ARG A 177 0.76 3.13 5.66
N PRO A 178 0.72 2.68 6.93
CA PRO A 178 1.26 3.44 8.06
C PRO A 178 2.79 3.40 8.06
N TYR A 179 3.43 4.37 8.70
CA TYR A 179 4.88 4.39 8.93
C TYR A 179 5.70 4.12 7.66
N HIS A 180 5.29 4.70 6.53
CA HIS A 180 5.95 4.51 5.23
C HIS A 180 7.39 5.01 5.25
N GLU A 181 8.22 4.48 4.35
CA GLU A 181 9.65 4.82 4.21
C GLU A 181 10.45 4.62 5.51
N MET A 182 10.05 3.66 6.35
CA MET A 182 10.67 3.45 7.66
C MET A 182 12.16 3.08 7.63
N ASN A 183 12.66 2.62 6.49
CA ASN A 183 14.08 2.33 6.29
C ASN A 183 14.93 3.58 6.01
N GLY A 184 14.29 4.72 5.73
CA GLY A 184 14.90 6.03 5.55
C GLY A 184 15.26 6.71 6.87
N VAL A 185 16.14 7.72 6.81
CA VAL A 185 16.60 8.48 7.99
C VAL A 185 15.78 9.73 8.30
N TRP A 186 14.85 10.14 7.44
CA TRP A 186 14.17 11.45 7.54
C TRP A 186 13.02 11.48 8.54
N PHE A 187 12.14 10.48 8.57
CA PHE A 187 11.00 10.47 9.48
C PHE A 187 11.38 10.13 10.92
N TRP A 188 10.59 10.60 11.89
CA TRP A 188 10.85 10.32 13.30
C TRP A 188 10.81 8.82 13.62
N TRP A 189 9.97 8.06 12.90
CA TRP A 189 9.86 6.60 12.96
C TRP A 189 10.94 5.87 12.13
N GLY A 190 11.70 6.61 11.32
CA GLY A 190 12.71 6.07 10.40
C GLY A 190 13.98 5.57 11.08
N ASN A 191 14.67 4.64 10.41
CA ASN A 191 15.94 4.03 10.82
C ASN A 191 15.94 3.50 12.28
N LYS A 192 14.84 2.87 12.71
CA LYS A 192 14.73 2.20 14.02
C LYS A 192 14.84 0.69 13.84
N LYS A 193 16.07 0.16 13.93
CA LYS A 193 16.37 -1.26 13.72
C LYS A 193 16.08 -2.11 14.97
N GLY A 194 16.01 -3.43 14.76
CA GLY A 194 15.94 -4.42 15.83
C GLY A 194 14.53 -4.64 16.39
N GLU A 195 14.41 -5.59 17.33
CA GLU A 195 13.11 -6.04 17.86
C GLU A 195 12.35 -4.97 18.63
N ASN A 196 13.05 -3.98 19.20
CA ASN A 196 12.46 -2.80 19.85
C ASN A 196 12.39 -1.58 18.92
N GLY A 197 12.75 -1.73 17.65
CA GLY A 197 12.67 -0.69 16.63
C GLY A 197 11.28 -0.60 15.99
N ILE A 198 11.21 -0.13 14.74
CA ILE A 198 9.94 0.12 14.03
C ILE A 198 9.06 -1.13 13.93
N VAL A 199 9.66 -2.32 13.90
CA VAL A 199 8.96 -3.60 13.90
C VAL A 199 8.04 -3.74 15.13
N LYS A 200 8.46 -3.24 16.30
CA LYS A 200 7.64 -3.26 17.51
C LYS A 200 6.44 -2.34 17.40
N LEU A 201 6.67 -1.11 16.96
CA LEU A 201 5.62 -0.11 16.77
C LEU A 201 4.58 -0.56 15.72
N TRP A 202 5.04 -1.14 14.61
CA TRP A 202 4.17 -1.75 13.60
C TRP A 202 3.27 -2.83 14.20
N LYS A 203 3.83 -3.77 14.97
CA LYS A 203 3.06 -4.86 15.60
C LYS A 203 2.08 -4.33 16.65
N MET A 204 2.45 -3.29 17.39
CA MET A 204 1.56 -2.62 18.34
C MET A 204 0.38 -1.96 17.63
N MET A 205 0.60 -1.24 16.53
CA MET A 205 -0.49 -0.68 15.72
C MET A 205 -1.35 -1.79 15.11
N TYR A 206 -0.72 -2.85 14.60
CA TYR A 206 -1.45 -4.01 14.08
C TYR A 206 -2.41 -4.59 15.10
N ASP A 207 -1.93 -4.85 16.32
CA ASP A 207 -2.75 -5.36 17.41
C ASP A 207 -3.87 -4.38 17.78
N ARG A 208 -3.54 -3.09 17.93
CA ARG A 208 -4.52 -2.04 18.27
C ARG A 208 -5.62 -1.92 17.22
N TYR A 209 -5.27 -1.93 15.94
CA TYR A 209 -6.24 -1.73 14.85
C TYR A 209 -7.00 -3.02 14.54
N THR A 210 -6.31 -4.15 14.46
CA THR A 210 -6.90 -5.43 14.04
C THR A 210 -7.65 -6.11 15.18
N ASN A 211 -7.04 -6.23 16.36
CA ASN A 211 -7.58 -7.02 17.46
C ASN A 211 -8.45 -6.19 18.41
N TYR A 212 -8.03 -4.95 18.73
CA TYR A 212 -8.78 -4.10 19.65
C TYR A 212 -9.91 -3.32 18.96
N HIS A 213 -9.64 -2.65 17.84
CA HIS A 213 -10.66 -1.89 17.09
C HIS A 213 -11.47 -2.71 16.09
N HIS A 214 -11.08 -3.96 15.83
CA HIS A 214 -11.71 -4.85 14.85
C HIS A 214 -11.80 -4.22 13.45
N LEU A 215 -10.72 -3.56 13.00
CA LEU A 215 -10.61 -2.99 11.65
C LEU A 215 -10.27 -4.10 10.65
N ASN A 216 -11.29 -4.86 10.26
CA ASN A 216 -11.17 -5.96 9.31
C ASN A 216 -11.29 -5.54 7.83
N ASN A 217 -11.25 -4.24 7.57
CA ASN A 217 -11.24 -3.66 6.22
C ASN A 217 -9.84 -3.20 5.77
N LEU A 218 -8.78 -3.43 6.56
CA LEU A 218 -7.42 -3.02 6.22
C LEU A 218 -6.65 -4.13 5.52
N ILE A 219 -5.95 -3.77 4.45
CA ILE A 219 -4.87 -4.54 3.83
C ILE A 219 -3.57 -3.88 4.27
N TRP A 220 -2.73 -4.60 5.00
CA TRP A 220 -1.51 -4.03 5.58
C TRP A 220 -0.41 -3.92 4.53
N VAL A 221 -0.14 -2.68 4.10
CA VAL A 221 0.89 -2.35 3.10
C VAL A 221 2.15 -1.85 3.80
N TRP A 222 3.18 -2.68 3.85
CA TRP A 222 4.50 -2.27 4.33
C TRP A 222 5.24 -1.59 3.18
N GLY A 223 5.23 -0.25 3.15
CA GLY A 223 5.90 0.54 2.11
C GLY A 223 7.21 1.13 2.62
N ALA A 224 8.34 0.65 2.11
CA ALA A 224 9.67 1.20 2.36
C ALA A 224 10.06 2.23 1.28
N ASN A 225 11.21 2.89 1.41
CA ASN A 225 11.84 3.66 0.33
C ASN A 225 12.82 2.77 -0.45
N GLY A 226 13.08 3.08 -1.73
CA GLY A 226 14.24 2.56 -2.48
C GLY A 226 15.55 2.61 -1.68
N LEU A 227 16.49 1.70 -1.91
CA LEU A 227 17.73 1.69 -1.13
C LEU A 227 18.62 2.85 -1.57
N ARG A 228 19.17 3.59 -0.61
CA ARG A 228 19.98 4.79 -0.89
C ARG A 228 21.13 4.89 0.09
N ASP A 229 22.30 5.25 -0.43
CA ASP A 229 23.53 5.51 0.34
C ASP A 229 24.03 6.94 0.05
N ILE A 230 23.15 7.91 0.31
CA ILE A 230 23.42 9.34 0.17
C ILE A 230 23.55 9.92 1.58
N PRO A 231 24.65 10.62 1.93
CA PRO A 231 24.81 11.18 3.26
C PRO A 231 23.63 12.04 3.69
N PHE A 232 23.05 11.72 4.85
CA PHE A 232 21.86 12.37 5.44
C PHE A 232 20.53 12.12 4.71
N ASP A 233 20.52 11.26 3.70
CA ASP A 233 19.35 10.82 2.93
C ASP A 233 19.40 9.30 2.69
N GLU A 234 19.97 8.56 3.65
CA GLU A 234 20.14 7.11 3.55
C GLU A 234 18.80 6.38 3.72
N ALA A 235 18.66 5.28 2.98
CA ALA A 235 17.58 4.32 3.13
C ALA A 235 18.16 2.90 3.11
N TYR A 236 18.05 2.20 4.24
CA TYR A 236 18.76 0.95 4.47
C TYR A 236 17.97 -0.30 4.02
N ALA A 237 18.63 -1.46 4.09
CA ALA A 237 18.12 -2.74 3.63
C ALA A 237 16.72 -3.07 4.18
N TYR A 238 15.82 -3.51 3.30
CA TYR A 238 14.42 -3.83 3.63
C TYR A 238 14.24 -4.83 4.78
N GLN A 239 15.09 -5.86 4.82
CA GLN A 239 15.02 -6.94 5.83
C GLN A 239 15.12 -6.41 7.27
N ASP A 240 15.86 -5.33 7.50
CA ASP A 240 16.14 -4.78 8.84
C ASP A 240 14.89 -4.20 9.53
N TYR A 241 13.84 -3.91 8.75
CA TYR A 241 12.62 -3.22 9.20
C TYR A 241 11.33 -4.00 8.92
N TYR A 242 11.43 -5.20 8.36
CA TYR A 242 10.27 -6.01 7.99
C TYR A 242 9.66 -6.69 9.24
N PRO A 243 8.38 -6.44 9.58
CA PRO A 243 7.78 -6.95 10.82
C PRO A 243 7.41 -8.44 10.77
N GLY A 244 7.57 -9.07 9.61
CA GLY A 244 7.29 -10.48 9.37
C GLY A 244 5.98 -10.71 8.60
N ALA A 245 5.90 -11.87 7.94
CA ALA A 245 4.83 -12.20 6.98
C ALA A 245 3.41 -12.29 7.59
N ASN A 246 3.30 -12.38 8.92
CA ASN A 246 2.02 -12.43 9.65
C ASN A 246 1.43 -11.03 9.94
N TYR A 247 2.13 -9.95 9.58
CA TYR A 247 1.71 -8.58 9.86
C TYR A 247 1.65 -7.70 8.60
N VAL A 248 1.85 -8.29 7.42
CA VAL A 248 1.96 -7.60 6.14
C VAL A 248 1.25 -8.40 5.06
N ASP A 249 0.33 -7.77 4.33
CA ASP A 249 -0.33 -8.36 3.17
C ASP A 249 0.42 -8.05 1.88
N VAL A 250 0.91 -6.81 1.74
CA VAL A 250 1.58 -6.27 0.54
C VAL A 250 2.84 -5.53 0.94
N LEU A 251 3.92 -5.67 0.17
CA LEU A 251 5.14 -4.88 0.36
C LEU A 251 5.22 -3.79 -0.71
N GLY A 252 5.90 -2.70 -0.41
CA GLY A 252 6.09 -1.61 -1.34
C GLY A 252 7.46 -0.96 -1.24
N ALA A 253 7.85 -0.30 -2.32
CA ALA A 253 8.97 0.61 -2.36
C ALA A 253 8.54 1.94 -2.98
N ASP A 254 8.96 3.04 -2.36
CA ASP A 254 8.82 4.40 -2.88
C ASP A 254 10.07 4.72 -3.72
N VAL A 255 9.86 5.05 -5.01
CA VAL A 255 10.92 5.17 -6.01
C VAL A 255 10.83 6.51 -6.73
N TYR A 256 11.84 7.34 -6.52
CA TYR A 256 11.97 8.68 -7.12
C TYR A 256 13.27 8.75 -7.94
N HIS A 257 13.40 9.77 -8.78
CA HIS A 257 14.61 10.08 -9.55
C HIS A 257 15.00 9.00 -10.58
N PHE A 258 14.01 8.31 -11.15
CA PHE A 258 14.20 7.15 -12.04
C PHE A 258 15.01 5.98 -11.45
N ASP A 259 15.15 5.91 -10.13
CA ASP A 259 15.99 4.96 -9.40
C ASP A 259 15.37 3.55 -9.29
N TYR A 260 14.88 3.02 -10.42
CA TYR A 260 14.26 1.70 -10.51
C TYR A 260 15.30 0.60 -10.59
N GLU A 261 16.18 0.53 -9.60
CA GLU A 261 17.30 -0.41 -9.59
C GLU A 261 16.84 -1.87 -9.52
N GLN A 262 17.46 -2.71 -10.35
CA GLN A 262 17.09 -4.12 -10.44
C GLN A 262 17.43 -4.87 -9.14
N SER A 263 18.53 -4.50 -8.47
CA SER A 263 18.93 -5.06 -7.18
C SER A 263 17.90 -4.82 -6.08
N ASP A 264 17.31 -3.62 -6.08
CA ASP A 264 16.34 -3.19 -5.06
C ASP A 264 15.02 -3.92 -5.24
N TYR A 265 14.57 -4.02 -6.49
CA TYR A 265 13.43 -4.85 -6.86
C TYR A 265 13.61 -6.31 -6.44
N GLU A 266 14.77 -6.92 -6.69
CA GLU A 266 15.07 -8.29 -6.30
C GLU A 266 15.17 -8.46 -4.77
N ALA A 267 15.74 -7.47 -4.07
CA ALA A 267 15.79 -7.45 -2.62
C ALA A 267 14.37 -7.40 -2.01
N LEU A 268 13.49 -6.55 -2.53
CA LEU A 268 12.10 -6.48 -2.07
C LEU A 268 11.34 -7.77 -2.35
N LEU A 269 11.53 -8.38 -3.53
CA LEU A 269 10.93 -9.68 -3.86
C LEU A 269 11.34 -10.78 -2.90
N LYS A 270 12.60 -10.78 -2.45
CA LYS A 270 13.11 -11.74 -1.47
C LYS A 270 12.38 -11.59 -0.13
N VAL A 271 12.21 -10.37 0.37
CA VAL A 271 11.47 -10.11 1.62
C VAL A 271 9.97 -10.40 1.46
N ALA A 272 9.41 -10.15 0.27
CA ALA A 272 8.00 -10.38 0.00
C ALA A 272 7.60 -11.86 0.05
N HIS A 273 8.55 -12.79 -0.16
CA HIS A 273 8.32 -14.24 -0.13
C HIS A 273 7.05 -14.65 -0.89
N GLY A 274 6.80 -14.07 -2.06
CA GLY A 274 5.63 -14.38 -2.89
C GLY A 274 4.38 -13.54 -2.64
N LYS A 275 4.34 -12.67 -1.61
CA LYS A 275 3.30 -11.63 -1.47
C LYS A 275 3.35 -10.60 -2.61
N PRO A 276 2.27 -9.87 -2.90
CA PRO A 276 2.28 -8.82 -3.92
C PRO A 276 3.25 -7.71 -3.51
N ILE A 277 3.87 -7.08 -4.51
CA ILE A 277 4.67 -5.88 -4.32
C ILE A 277 4.10 -4.72 -5.14
N ALA A 278 4.34 -3.50 -4.70
CA ALA A 278 3.89 -2.30 -5.39
C ALA A 278 4.92 -1.17 -5.35
N LEU A 279 4.86 -0.28 -6.36
CA LEU A 279 5.52 1.01 -6.29
C LEU A 279 4.60 1.92 -5.48
N THR A 280 4.81 1.96 -4.17
CA THR A 280 3.90 2.61 -3.23
C THR A 280 3.88 4.12 -3.41
N GLU A 281 4.98 4.72 -3.84
CA GLU A 281 5.07 6.05 -4.41
C GLU A 281 6.02 6.04 -5.60
N THR A 282 5.76 6.90 -6.57
CA THR A 282 6.69 7.20 -7.65
C THR A 282 6.72 8.69 -7.92
N GLY A 283 7.91 9.23 -8.13
CA GLY A 283 8.06 10.51 -8.80
C GLY A 283 7.81 10.34 -10.30
N GLU A 284 8.88 10.01 -11.02
CA GLU A 284 8.83 9.74 -12.45
C GLU A 284 8.29 8.34 -12.72
N LEU A 285 7.34 8.24 -13.64
CA LEU A 285 6.74 6.96 -14.00
C LEU A 285 7.77 5.99 -14.60
N PRO A 286 7.69 4.70 -14.21
CA PRO A 286 8.60 3.69 -14.73
C PRO A 286 8.37 3.52 -16.22
N LYS A 287 9.46 3.59 -16.99
CA LYS A 287 9.39 3.41 -18.44
C LYS A 287 8.91 1.99 -18.80
N PRO A 288 8.29 1.78 -19.97
CA PRO A 288 7.85 0.45 -20.39
C PRO A 288 8.92 -0.64 -20.31
N GLU A 289 10.19 -0.31 -20.58
CA GLU A 289 11.34 -1.21 -20.46
C GLU A 289 11.63 -1.63 -19.03
N ILE A 290 11.48 -0.74 -18.05
CA ILE A 290 11.61 -1.04 -16.62
C ILE A 290 10.51 -2.02 -16.22
N LEU A 291 9.26 -1.71 -16.56
CA LEU A 291 8.10 -2.56 -16.27
C LEU A 291 8.17 -3.93 -16.96
N LYS A 292 8.96 -4.07 -18.04
CA LYS A 292 9.19 -5.35 -18.71
C LYS A 292 10.12 -6.25 -17.91
N VAL A 293 11.16 -5.70 -17.29
CA VAL A 293 12.13 -6.45 -16.47
C VAL A 293 11.72 -6.55 -15.00
N GLN A 294 10.81 -5.68 -14.55
CA GLN A 294 10.21 -5.70 -13.21
C GLN A 294 8.68 -5.95 -13.26
N PRO A 295 8.22 -7.12 -13.73
CA PRO A 295 6.79 -7.35 -13.97
C PRO A 295 5.96 -7.58 -12.70
N GLN A 296 6.57 -7.71 -11.52
CA GLN A 296 5.86 -8.10 -10.29
C GLN A 296 5.18 -6.93 -9.57
N TRP A 297 5.41 -5.69 -10.00
CA TRP A 297 4.72 -4.51 -9.49
C TRP A 297 3.22 -4.56 -9.81
N THR A 298 2.38 -4.53 -8.77
CA THR A 298 0.92 -4.64 -8.91
C THR A 298 0.22 -3.30 -9.07
N TRP A 299 0.78 -2.21 -8.55
CA TRP A 299 0.40 -0.84 -8.89
C TRP A 299 1.60 0.10 -8.83
N PHE A 300 1.45 1.27 -9.42
CA PHE A 300 2.26 2.46 -9.14
C PHE A 300 1.37 3.57 -8.59
N MET A 301 1.94 4.51 -7.83
CA MET A 301 1.19 5.68 -7.35
C MET A 301 2.03 6.94 -7.49
N VAL A 302 1.69 7.79 -8.47
CA VAL A 302 2.45 9.03 -8.68
C VAL A 302 2.19 10.01 -7.54
N TRP A 303 3.25 10.61 -7.01
CA TRP A 303 3.14 11.60 -5.94
C TRP A 303 2.64 12.95 -6.47
N THR A 304 1.34 13.21 -6.28
CA THR A 304 0.75 14.55 -6.49
C THR A 304 1.22 15.22 -7.79
N SER A 305 1.90 16.36 -7.72
CA SER A 305 2.32 17.17 -8.87
C SER A 305 3.43 16.54 -9.71
N TRP A 306 4.15 15.51 -9.21
CA TRP A 306 5.17 14.79 -9.97
C TRP A 306 4.64 14.24 -11.30
N LEU A 307 3.31 14.06 -11.38
CA LEU A 307 2.61 13.72 -12.60
C LEU A 307 2.90 14.66 -13.78
N TRP A 308 3.22 15.93 -13.53
CA TRP A 308 3.54 16.91 -14.58
C TRP A 308 4.80 17.73 -14.32
N THR A 309 5.31 17.77 -13.08
CA THR A 309 6.60 18.42 -12.79
C THR A 309 7.78 17.56 -13.25
N ASP A 310 7.63 16.23 -13.21
CA ASP A 310 8.73 15.28 -13.41
C ASP A 310 8.39 14.18 -14.44
N ASN A 311 7.20 14.27 -15.03
CA ASN A 311 6.78 13.44 -16.15
C ASN A 311 6.32 14.33 -17.30
N THR A 312 6.85 14.06 -18.50
CA THR A 312 6.27 14.64 -19.72
C THR A 312 4.89 14.02 -19.96
N HIS A 313 3.96 14.77 -20.54
CA HIS A 313 2.64 14.23 -20.90
C HIS A 313 2.74 12.97 -21.78
N ASP A 314 3.74 12.90 -22.66
CA ASP A 314 3.99 11.72 -23.49
C ASP A 314 4.43 10.52 -22.67
N ARG A 315 5.24 10.69 -21.63
CA ARG A 315 5.59 9.61 -20.70
C ARG A 315 4.35 9.10 -19.97
N VAL A 316 3.52 10.00 -19.44
CA VAL A 316 2.29 9.62 -18.73
C VAL A 316 1.38 8.82 -19.66
N LYS A 317 1.13 9.31 -20.89
CA LYS A 317 0.36 8.59 -21.91
C LYS A 317 0.98 7.24 -22.26
N GLN A 318 2.30 7.19 -22.45
CA GLN A 318 3.01 5.96 -22.80
C GLN A 318 2.78 4.87 -21.75
N VAL A 319 2.80 5.22 -20.46
CA VAL A 319 2.60 4.26 -19.37
C VAL A 319 1.12 3.87 -19.20
N TYR A 320 0.19 4.84 -19.27
CA TYR A 320 -1.26 4.59 -19.15
C TYR A 320 -1.85 3.81 -20.33
N TYR A 321 -1.26 3.91 -21.52
CA TYR A 321 -1.71 3.20 -22.73
C TYR A 321 -1.03 1.85 -22.97
N ARG A 322 -0.12 1.41 -22.10
CA ARG A 322 0.42 0.04 -22.21
C ARG A 322 -0.72 -0.97 -22.09
N PRO A 323 -0.73 -2.05 -22.89
CA PRO A 323 -1.71 -3.13 -22.73
C PRO A 323 -1.70 -3.79 -21.35
N GLN A 324 -0.57 -3.74 -20.65
CA GLN A 324 -0.38 -4.29 -19.31
C GLN A 324 -0.75 -3.30 -18.19
N THR A 325 -1.10 -2.05 -18.50
CA THR A 325 -1.54 -1.08 -17.50
C THR A 325 -3.07 -1.09 -17.39
N LEU A 326 -3.57 -1.46 -16.22
CA LEU A 326 -5.00 -1.43 -15.91
C LEU A 326 -5.34 -0.09 -15.27
N ASN A 327 -6.26 0.64 -15.90
CA ASN A 327 -6.78 1.90 -15.40
C ASN A 327 -8.15 1.65 -14.74
N HIS A 328 -8.82 2.71 -14.32
CA HIS A 328 -10.07 2.61 -13.56
C HIS A 328 -11.10 1.64 -14.16
N ASP A 329 -11.42 1.81 -15.44
CA ASP A 329 -12.48 1.02 -16.09
C ASP A 329 -12.14 -0.48 -16.17
N GLU A 330 -10.87 -0.81 -16.46
CA GLU A 330 -10.43 -2.20 -16.52
C GLU A 330 -10.39 -2.86 -15.13
N VAL A 331 -9.97 -2.12 -14.09
CA VAL A 331 -9.96 -2.62 -12.71
C VAL A 331 -11.37 -2.80 -12.16
N LYS A 332 -12.25 -1.81 -12.35
CA LYS A 332 -13.66 -1.88 -11.97
C LYS A 332 -14.34 -3.12 -12.56
N THR A 333 -14.16 -3.34 -13.86
CA THR A 333 -14.69 -4.52 -14.56
C THR A 333 -14.19 -5.83 -13.93
N LYS A 334 -12.90 -5.90 -13.56
CA LYS A 334 -12.33 -7.08 -12.88
C LYS A 334 -12.93 -7.28 -11.49
N LEU A 335 -13.03 -6.23 -10.68
CA LEU A 335 -13.63 -6.31 -9.33
C LEU A 335 -15.09 -6.75 -9.39
N ASP A 336 -15.87 -6.24 -10.35
CA ASP A 336 -17.26 -6.64 -10.54
C ASP A 336 -17.39 -8.11 -11.01
N SER A 337 -16.40 -8.64 -11.72
CA SER A 337 -16.39 -10.05 -12.13
C SER A 337 -16.27 -11.04 -10.97
N PHE A 338 -15.76 -10.58 -9.81
CA PHE A 338 -15.69 -11.40 -8.58
C PHE A 338 -17.01 -11.45 -7.81
N LYS A 339 -18.06 -10.76 -8.27
CA LYS A 339 -19.39 -10.75 -7.64
C LYS A 339 -20.29 -11.93 -8.08
N LYS A 340 -19.72 -13.10 -8.43
CA LYS A 340 -20.47 -14.30 -8.82
C LYS A 340 -20.15 -15.49 -7.95
#